data_AF-A0A7V8WS28-F1
#
_entry.id   AF-A0A7V8WS28-F1
#
_cell.length_a   1.000
_cell.length_b   1.000
_cell.length_c   1.000
_cell.angle_alpha   90.00
_cell.angle_beta   90.00
_cell.angle_gamma   90.00
#
_symmetry.space_group_name_H-M   'P 1'
#
loop_
_entity.id
_entity.type
_entity.pdbx_description
1 polymer ?
#
loop_
_entity_poly.entity_id
_entity_poly.type
_entity_poly.pdbx_seq_one_letter_code
_entity_poly.pdbx_strand_id
1 'polypeptide(L)'
;MRYRRPLTFLLIAVMAWIPIWQVGAASALALAQSGQATPTGASGTELVVDGERYLLDRQVPINIGALEELTDEAGNPVYAKPDDDPLGALYVPAGEDGQADRYLPQYLDAPDTECPSETVDAGNIEADDGTVYVPAGPEPDLTADVLTEIGSTGEGQTIYAASADQPFDELFASDGGDADLLRYIRLTEEGPPATLPTPQSFAGQEFDVAGGGDGSAEGLTKVGCIGPFPALAEQGEAPFATISLQAGDQVVQYEATEAVDGGQTEEATEPAPTAAEETQPAIQSTDTGTITIQKRFCEVDESDNENANCTGRIQEAEGTTVTFEVREGTEIEGDTVQAIEVEIGEQGGGSQGESTGEELPLGTYS
;
A
#
# COMPACT_ATOMS: atom_id res chain seq x y z
N MET A 1 -10.38 23.87 -8.70
CA MET A 1 -9.19 24.50 -8.08
C MET A 1 -9.64 25.61 -7.14
N ARG A 2 -9.72 25.33 -5.83
CA ARG A 2 -9.90 26.35 -4.79
C ARG A 2 -8.51 26.73 -4.30
N TYR A 3 -8.10 27.97 -4.58
CA TYR A 3 -6.84 28.54 -4.10
C TYR A 3 -6.90 28.61 -2.56
N ARG A 4 -6.15 27.76 -1.84
CA ARG A 4 -5.94 27.89 -0.39
C ARG A 4 -4.71 28.76 -0.15
N ARG A 5 -4.78 29.60 0.89
CA ARG A 5 -3.70 30.52 1.26
C ARG A 5 -2.66 29.77 2.12
N PRO A 6 -1.36 29.97 1.91
CA PRO A 6 -0.34 29.43 2.82
C PRO A 6 -0.53 30.06 4.21
N LEU A 7 -0.49 29.23 5.24
CA LEU A 7 -0.65 29.63 6.64
C LEU A 7 0.75 29.79 7.26
N THR A 8 1.21 31.03 7.38
CA THR A 8 2.50 31.34 8.00
C THR A 8 2.35 31.28 9.52
N PHE A 9 3.14 30.43 10.20
CA PHE A 9 3.11 30.27 11.65
C PHE A 9 4.18 31.08 12.37
N LEU A 10 4.00 31.21 13.70
CA LEU A 10 4.97 31.76 14.64
C LEU A 10 5.20 30.69 15.71
N LEU A 11 6.36 30.03 15.68
CA LEU A 11 6.77 29.05 16.67
C LEU A 11 7.25 29.80 17.92
N ILE A 12 6.32 30.05 18.85
CA ILE A 12 6.66 30.66 20.14
C ILE A 12 7.38 29.60 20.98
N ALA A 13 8.71 29.59 20.92
CA ALA A 13 9.53 28.88 21.88
C ALA A 13 9.22 29.39 23.29
N VAL A 14 8.41 28.64 24.05
CA VAL A 14 8.17 28.91 25.46
C VAL A 14 9.48 28.61 26.18
N MET A 15 10.27 29.65 26.47
CA MET A 15 11.38 29.58 27.42
C MET A 15 10.79 29.27 28.80
N ALA A 16 10.65 27.98 29.11
CA ALA A 16 10.31 27.51 30.44
C ALA A 16 11.47 27.84 31.39
N TRP A 17 11.29 28.88 32.21
CA TRP A 17 12.09 29.09 33.42
C TRP A 17 11.73 27.99 34.42
N ILE A 18 12.52 26.92 34.47
CA ILE A 18 12.36 25.84 35.44
C ILE A 18 13.07 26.25 36.75
N PRO A 19 12.35 26.43 37.88
CA PRO A 19 12.98 26.61 39.18
C PRO A 19 13.66 25.30 39.63
N ILE A 20 14.96 25.37 39.89
CA ILE A 20 15.83 24.26 40.31
C ILE A 20 15.54 23.88 41.78
N TRP A 21 14.39 23.30 42.10
CA TRP A 21 14.15 22.71 43.42
C TRP A 21 13.14 21.56 43.34
N GLN A 22 13.62 20.35 42.98
CA GLN A 22 13.22 19.03 43.52
C GLN A 22 13.78 17.93 42.61
N VAL A 23 14.88 17.31 43.05
CA VAL A 23 15.34 16.03 42.47
C VAL A 23 14.55 14.93 43.16
N GLY A 24 13.32 14.71 42.71
CA GLY A 24 12.62 13.45 42.89
C GLY A 24 13.04 12.53 41.74
N ALA A 25 13.63 11.38 42.07
CA ALA A 25 14.03 10.39 41.08
C ALA A 25 12.79 9.83 40.36
N ALA A 26 12.42 10.45 39.24
CA ALA A 26 11.63 9.80 38.21
C ALA A 26 12.62 9.01 37.36
N SER A 27 12.51 7.69 37.39
CA SER A 27 13.14 6.80 36.42
C SER A 27 12.47 7.04 35.07
N ALA A 28 12.91 8.06 34.34
CA ALA A 28 12.67 8.12 32.91
C ALA A 28 13.50 6.99 32.29
N LEU A 29 12.82 5.97 31.78
CA LEU A 29 13.40 5.13 30.73
C LEU A 29 13.68 6.07 29.57
N ALA A 30 14.93 6.54 29.47
CA ALA A 30 15.43 7.16 28.28
C ALA A 30 15.51 6.07 27.21
N LEU A 31 14.45 5.95 26.40
CA LEU A 31 14.51 5.33 25.09
C LEU A 31 15.47 6.19 24.27
N ALA A 32 16.72 5.76 24.19
CA ALA A 32 17.65 6.28 23.21
C ALA A 32 17.23 5.73 21.84
N GLN A 33 16.25 6.36 21.20
CA GLN A 33 16.04 6.22 19.75
C GLN A 33 17.15 7.01 19.05
N SER A 34 18.31 6.38 18.95
CA SER A 34 19.45 6.90 18.20
C SER A 34 19.24 6.64 16.71
N GLY A 35 18.78 7.65 15.98
CA GLY A 35 18.82 7.72 14.52
C GLY A 35 17.84 6.79 13.80
N GLN A 36 17.11 7.33 12.84
CA GLN A 36 16.58 6.56 11.72
C GLN A 36 17.78 5.99 10.95
N ALA A 37 18.34 4.89 11.46
CA ALA A 37 19.20 4.03 10.71
C ALA A 37 18.29 3.13 9.88
N THR A 38 18.58 3.05 8.58
CA THR A 38 18.10 1.99 7.69
C THR A 38 18.00 0.66 8.46
N PRO A 39 16.84 -0.01 8.48
CA PRO A 39 16.68 -1.23 9.26
C PRO A 39 17.72 -2.24 8.81
N THR A 40 18.50 -2.74 9.77
CA THR A 40 19.48 -3.81 9.56
C THR A 40 18.86 -5.20 9.77
N GLY A 41 17.53 -5.25 9.91
CA GLY A 41 16.74 -6.48 9.86
C GLY A 41 16.63 -6.97 8.42
N ALA A 42 16.53 -8.28 8.23
CA ALA A 42 16.53 -8.95 6.92
C ALA A 42 15.31 -8.66 6.02
N SER A 43 14.54 -7.62 6.32
CA SER A 43 13.33 -7.22 5.61
C SER A 43 13.73 -6.30 4.45
N GLY A 44 13.39 -6.68 3.21
CA GLY A 44 13.64 -5.83 2.04
C GLY A 44 12.87 -4.52 2.10
N THR A 45 13.23 -3.55 1.24
CA THR A 45 12.49 -2.30 1.07
C THR A 45 11.05 -2.54 0.61
N GLU A 46 10.80 -3.65 -0.11
CA GLU A 46 9.50 -4.05 -0.61
C GLU A 46 9.15 -5.48 -0.15
N LEU A 47 7.86 -5.72 0.03
CA LEU A 47 7.24 -6.99 0.42
C LEU A 47 6.16 -7.36 -0.61
N VAL A 48 5.97 -8.65 -0.87
CA VAL A 48 4.87 -9.15 -1.71
C VAL A 48 4.05 -10.18 -0.94
N VAL A 49 2.74 -9.96 -0.86
CA VAL A 49 1.75 -10.84 -0.21
C VAL A 49 0.56 -10.98 -1.14
N ASP A 50 0.19 -12.21 -1.49
CA ASP A 50 -0.92 -12.51 -2.41
C ASP A 50 -0.87 -11.74 -3.75
N GLY A 51 0.34 -11.47 -4.26
CA GLY A 51 0.58 -10.71 -5.48
C GLY A 51 0.54 -9.18 -5.31
N GLU A 52 0.11 -8.67 -4.16
CA GLU A 52 0.14 -7.25 -3.85
C GLU A 52 1.49 -6.81 -3.30
N ARG A 53 1.93 -5.61 -3.68
CA ARG A 53 3.20 -5.02 -3.25
C ARG A 53 3.01 -4.02 -2.14
N TYR A 54 3.89 -4.11 -1.14
CA TYR A 54 3.93 -3.21 -0.01
C TYR A 54 5.34 -2.65 0.17
N LEU A 55 5.43 -1.39 0.53
CA LEU A 55 6.67 -0.64 0.66
C LEU A 55 6.94 -0.30 2.12
N LEU A 56 8.18 -0.51 2.57
CA LEU A 56 8.60 -0.13 3.91
C LEU A 56 8.35 1.36 4.16
N ASP A 57 7.60 1.66 5.21
CA ASP A 57 7.29 3.03 5.62
C ASP A 57 8.11 3.44 6.84
N ARG A 58 8.00 2.69 7.94
CA ARG A 58 8.67 3.03 9.21
C ARG A 58 8.70 1.83 10.15
N GLN A 59 9.46 1.94 11.23
CA GLN A 59 9.30 1.06 12.39
C GLN A 59 8.30 1.67 13.40
N VAL A 60 7.45 0.84 13.99
CA VAL A 60 6.45 1.25 14.99
C VAL A 60 6.38 0.29 16.19
N PRO A 61 6.02 0.80 17.38
CA PRO A 61 5.68 -0.04 18.52
C PRO A 61 4.35 -0.76 18.27
N ILE A 62 4.36 -2.09 18.18
CA ILE A 62 3.14 -2.87 17.96
C ILE A 62 3.23 -4.25 18.61
N ASN A 63 2.09 -4.73 19.12
CA ASN A 63 1.98 -6.09 19.67
C ASN A 63 1.63 -7.09 18.56
N ILE A 64 2.66 -7.63 17.89
CA ILE A 64 2.52 -8.65 16.84
C ILE A 64 1.64 -9.83 17.27
N GLY A 65 1.69 -10.26 18.54
CA GLY A 65 0.89 -11.39 19.04
C GLY A 65 -0.62 -11.14 19.10
N ALA A 66 -1.07 -9.91 18.84
CA ALA A 66 -2.47 -9.54 18.71
C ALA A 66 -2.92 -9.36 17.25
N LEU A 67 -2.01 -9.53 16.30
CA LEU A 67 -2.27 -9.40 14.86
C LEU A 67 -2.59 -10.75 14.23
N GLU A 68 -3.19 -10.72 13.04
CA GLU A 68 -3.41 -11.88 12.20
C GLU A 68 -2.12 -12.22 11.44
N GLU A 69 -1.73 -13.49 11.47
CA GLU A 69 -0.54 -13.98 10.76
C GLU A 69 -0.92 -14.36 9.32
N LEU A 70 -0.21 -13.78 8.38
CA LEU A 70 -0.21 -14.05 6.95
C LEU A 70 1.18 -14.58 6.54
N THR A 71 1.40 -14.79 5.25
CA THR A 71 2.69 -15.27 4.73
C THR A 71 3.06 -14.54 3.45
N ASP A 72 4.30 -14.06 3.36
CA ASP A 72 4.82 -13.47 2.13
C ASP A 72 5.13 -14.52 1.06
N GLU A 73 5.45 -14.10 -0.17
CA GLU A 73 5.81 -15.02 -1.25
C GLU A 73 7.06 -15.88 -0.97
N ALA A 74 7.92 -15.44 -0.04
CA ALA A 74 9.11 -16.17 0.38
C ALA A 74 8.84 -17.17 1.53
N GLY A 75 7.61 -17.22 2.06
CA GLY A 75 7.22 -18.09 3.16
C GLY A 75 7.53 -17.52 4.55
N ASN A 76 7.85 -16.23 4.67
CA ASN A 76 8.08 -15.58 5.96
C ASN A 76 6.76 -15.07 6.56
N PRO A 77 6.63 -15.10 7.90
CA PRO A 77 5.45 -14.59 8.56
C PRO A 77 5.38 -13.07 8.46
N VAL A 78 4.22 -12.57 8.05
CA VAL A 78 3.86 -11.15 7.99
C VAL A 78 2.53 -10.97 8.71
N TYR A 79 2.27 -9.79 9.27
CA TYR A 79 1.14 -9.62 10.17
C TYR A 79 0.25 -8.46 9.74
N ALA A 80 -1.06 -8.64 9.85
CA ALA A 80 -2.06 -7.63 9.54
C ALA A 80 -2.96 -7.38 10.76
N LYS A 81 -3.52 -6.17 10.87
CA LYS A 81 -4.56 -5.92 11.88
C LYS A 81 -5.87 -6.61 11.47
N PRO A 82 -6.58 -7.25 12.41
CA PRO A 82 -7.77 -8.06 12.11
C PRO A 82 -9.07 -7.27 11.78
N ASP A 83 -9.06 -5.93 11.86
CA ASP A 83 -10.21 -5.03 11.65
C ASP A 83 -9.78 -3.79 10.82
N ASP A 84 -10.75 -3.05 10.25
CA ASP A 84 -10.67 -1.81 9.43
C ASP A 84 -9.42 -0.92 9.66
N ASP A 85 -8.24 -1.40 9.27
CA ASP A 85 -6.99 -0.67 9.40
C ASP A 85 -7.01 0.44 8.35
N PRO A 86 -7.01 1.73 8.76
CA PRO A 86 -7.14 2.84 7.83
C PRO A 86 -5.97 2.93 6.84
N LEU A 87 -4.88 2.20 7.09
CA LEU A 87 -3.69 2.16 6.24
C LEU A 87 -3.59 0.89 5.38
N GLY A 88 -4.36 -0.15 5.68
CA GLY A 88 -4.17 -1.48 5.07
C GLY A 88 -2.72 -1.99 5.22
N ALA A 89 -2.07 -1.70 6.34
CA ALA A 89 -0.65 -1.91 6.53
C ALA A 89 -0.33 -3.35 6.94
N LEU A 90 0.87 -3.79 6.53
CA LEU A 90 1.47 -5.04 7.00
C LEU A 90 2.64 -4.77 7.95
N TYR A 91 2.90 -5.71 8.84
CA TYR A 91 3.91 -5.59 9.88
C TYR A 91 4.86 -6.79 9.85
N VAL A 92 6.17 -6.52 9.89
CA VAL A 92 7.22 -7.54 9.97
C VAL A 92 8.01 -7.36 11.27
N PRO A 93 8.19 -8.39 12.11
CA PRO A 93 8.92 -8.25 13.38
C PRO A 93 10.35 -7.76 13.18
N ALA A 94 10.72 -6.66 13.83
CA ALA A 94 12.00 -5.98 13.59
C ALA A 94 13.16 -6.46 14.51
N GLY A 95 13.05 -7.65 15.10
CA GLY A 95 14.06 -8.25 15.97
C GLY A 95 14.13 -7.71 17.40
N GLU A 96 13.52 -6.56 17.68
CA GLU A 96 13.30 -6.03 19.03
C GLU A 96 11.87 -6.35 19.52
N ASP A 97 11.74 -6.76 20.79
CA ASP A 97 10.45 -7.12 21.36
C ASP A 97 9.48 -5.92 21.34
N GLY A 98 8.34 -6.09 20.67
CA GLY A 98 7.29 -5.07 20.56
C GLY A 98 7.54 -4.00 19.51
N GLN A 99 8.49 -4.19 18.59
CA GLN A 99 8.70 -3.35 17.41
C GLN A 99 8.46 -4.13 16.13
N ALA A 100 7.89 -3.47 15.12
CA ALA A 100 7.74 -4.03 13.79
C ALA A 100 7.99 -2.98 12.71
N ASP A 101 8.54 -3.43 11.59
CA ASP A 101 8.60 -2.67 10.36
C ASP A 101 7.20 -2.66 9.73
N ARG A 102 6.63 -1.48 9.54
CA ARG A 102 5.35 -1.23 8.87
C ARG A 102 5.58 -1.06 7.37
N TYR A 103 4.78 -1.76 6.58
CA TYR A 103 4.75 -1.71 5.13
C TYR A 103 3.39 -1.20 4.66
N LEU A 104 3.39 -0.23 3.74
CA LEU A 104 2.18 0.36 3.16
C LEU A 104 1.93 -0.18 1.74
N PRO A 105 0.67 -0.45 1.36
CA PRO A 105 0.33 -0.95 0.04
C PRO A 105 0.66 0.05 -1.07
N GLN A 106 1.10 -0.46 -2.22
CA GLN A 106 1.35 0.35 -3.42
C GLN A 106 0.12 0.49 -4.33
N TYR A 107 -0.93 -0.33 -4.15
CA TYR A 107 -2.18 -0.30 -4.92
C TYR A 107 -2.03 -0.30 -6.45
N LEU A 108 -1.16 -1.16 -6.99
CA LEU A 108 -0.87 -1.21 -8.43
C LEU A 108 -2.08 -1.66 -9.27
N ASP A 109 -2.87 -2.62 -8.76
CA ASP A 109 -4.06 -3.14 -9.45
C ASP A 109 -5.33 -2.30 -9.20
N ALA A 110 -5.25 -1.35 -8.26
CA ALA A 110 -6.35 -0.45 -7.91
C ALA A 110 -5.84 0.98 -7.67
N PRO A 111 -5.22 1.62 -8.69
CA PRO A 111 -4.50 2.89 -8.53
C PRO A 111 -5.39 4.08 -8.12
N ASP A 112 -6.71 3.97 -8.30
CA ASP A 112 -7.67 4.96 -7.84
C ASP A 112 -7.89 4.93 -6.31
N THR A 113 -7.39 3.92 -5.60
CA THR A 113 -7.45 3.83 -4.14
C THR A 113 -6.67 4.98 -3.51
N GLU A 114 -7.30 5.74 -2.61
CA GLU A 114 -6.67 6.90 -1.96
C GLU A 114 -5.40 6.49 -1.21
N CYS A 115 -4.29 7.17 -1.48
CA CYS A 115 -3.09 7.04 -0.67
C CYS A 115 -3.33 7.69 0.70
N PRO A 116 -2.63 7.31 1.77
CA PRO A 116 -2.84 7.87 3.11
C PRO A 116 -2.90 9.40 3.16
N SER A 117 -2.04 10.11 2.42
CA SER A 117 -2.05 11.58 2.33
C SER A 117 -3.30 12.18 1.67
N GLU A 118 -4.03 11.42 0.85
CA GLU A 118 -5.25 11.86 0.17
C GLU A 118 -6.50 11.71 1.04
N THR A 119 -6.46 10.83 2.04
CA THR A 119 -7.58 10.56 2.95
C THR A 119 -7.89 11.71 3.93
N VAL A 120 -7.06 12.75 3.95
CA VAL A 120 -7.10 13.83 4.93
C VAL A 120 -7.16 15.20 4.25
N ASP A 121 -8.06 16.08 4.70
CA ASP A 121 -8.12 17.49 4.24
C ASP A 121 -7.30 18.39 5.18
N ALA A 122 -5.99 18.17 5.21
CA ALA A 122 -5.05 18.94 6.03
C ALA A 122 -4.17 19.87 5.19
N GLY A 123 -3.78 21.01 5.76
CA GLY A 123 -2.83 21.94 5.14
C GLY A 123 -1.41 21.72 5.64
N ASN A 124 -0.41 22.17 4.88
CA ASN A 124 1.00 22.07 5.29
C ASN A 124 1.28 22.82 6.60
N ILE A 125 2.27 22.34 7.35
CA ILE A 125 2.86 23.06 8.48
C ILE A 125 4.15 23.71 8.00
N GLU A 126 4.25 25.04 8.15
CA GLU A 126 5.47 25.81 7.86
C GLU A 126 6.10 26.26 9.17
N ALA A 127 7.35 25.87 9.42
CA ALA A 127 8.13 26.30 10.57
C ALA A 127 8.73 27.70 10.36
N ASP A 128 9.16 28.35 11.44
CA ASP A 128 9.70 29.73 11.41
C ASP A 128 10.95 29.89 10.53
N ASP A 129 11.70 28.82 10.30
CA ASP A 129 12.88 28.80 9.45
C ASP A 129 12.56 28.55 7.96
N GLY A 130 11.28 28.41 7.62
CA GLY A 130 10.80 28.11 6.27
C GLY A 130 10.72 26.61 5.96
N THR A 131 11.02 25.73 6.92
CA THR A 131 10.86 24.28 6.73
C THR A 131 9.38 23.94 6.53
N VAL A 132 9.08 23.20 5.47
CA VAL A 132 7.70 22.78 5.14
C VAL A 132 7.51 21.30 5.49
N TYR A 133 6.39 21.00 6.13
CA TYR A 133 5.92 19.66 6.40
C TYR A 133 4.57 19.44 5.72
N VAL A 134 4.46 18.35 4.96
CA VAL A 134 3.24 17.99 4.22
C VAL A 134 2.48 16.87 4.94
N PRO A 135 1.15 16.86 4.88
CA PRO A 135 0.35 15.79 5.49
C PRO A 135 0.63 14.45 4.79
N ALA A 136 0.83 13.41 5.59
CA ALA A 136 1.14 12.05 5.17
C ALA A 136 0.06 11.04 5.58
N GLY A 137 -1.12 11.53 6.01
CA GLY A 137 -2.24 10.70 6.42
C GLY A 137 -2.30 10.40 7.92
N PRO A 138 -3.31 9.62 8.36
CA PRO A 138 -3.49 9.26 9.75
C PRO A 138 -2.33 8.39 10.26
N GLU A 139 -2.04 8.49 11.57
CA GLU A 139 -1.04 7.67 12.25
C GLU A 139 -1.73 6.86 13.37
N PRO A 140 -2.19 5.63 13.07
CA PRO A 140 -2.90 4.79 14.04
C PRO A 140 -1.97 3.99 14.95
N ASP A 141 -0.66 3.92 14.65
CA ASP A 141 0.28 3.06 15.37
C ASP A 141 1.08 3.79 16.45
N LEU A 142 0.93 5.11 16.53
CA LEU A 142 1.53 5.94 17.57
C LEU A 142 0.44 6.67 18.36
N THR A 143 0.76 6.94 19.62
CA THR A 143 -0.08 7.72 20.53
C THR A 143 0.74 8.88 21.11
N ALA A 144 0.07 9.94 21.55
CA ALA A 144 0.77 11.13 22.05
C ALA A 144 1.69 10.86 23.26
N ASP A 145 1.41 9.82 24.07
CA ASP A 145 2.19 9.48 25.26
C ASP A 145 3.59 8.90 24.98
N VAL A 146 3.81 8.39 23.76
CA VAL A 146 5.14 7.91 23.32
C VAL A 146 5.92 8.98 22.55
N LEU A 147 5.35 10.16 22.36
CA LEU A 147 5.94 11.26 21.60
C LEU A 147 6.34 12.43 22.52
N THR A 148 7.19 13.31 21.99
CA THR A 148 7.60 14.54 22.66
C THR A 148 6.76 15.71 22.12
N GLU A 149 6.01 16.40 22.99
CA GLU A 149 5.37 17.68 22.64
C GLU A 149 6.44 18.74 22.37
N ILE A 150 6.43 19.31 21.16
CA ILE A 150 7.40 20.30 20.71
C ILE A 150 6.78 21.68 20.44
N GLY A 151 5.46 21.78 20.43
CA GLY A 151 4.76 23.04 20.27
C GLY A 151 3.29 22.90 19.94
N SER A 152 2.71 23.97 19.39
CA SER A 152 1.35 23.98 18.89
C SER A 152 1.22 24.91 17.68
N THR A 153 0.21 24.67 16.83
CA THR A 153 -0.13 25.54 15.72
C THR A 153 -0.90 26.77 16.21
N GLY A 154 -0.96 27.82 15.39
CA GLY A 154 -1.77 29.00 15.67
C GLY A 154 -3.28 28.72 15.76
N GLU A 155 -3.73 27.55 15.29
CA GLU A 155 -5.10 27.06 15.35
C GLU A 155 -5.36 26.20 16.61
N GLY A 156 -4.33 25.97 17.43
CA GLY A 156 -4.42 25.26 18.69
C GLY A 156 -4.17 23.75 18.61
N GLN A 157 -3.71 23.22 17.47
CA GLN A 157 -3.31 21.82 17.38
C GLN A 157 -1.98 21.62 18.11
N THR A 158 -1.87 20.59 18.93
CA THR A 158 -0.61 20.22 19.57
C THR A 158 0.27 19.49 18.58
N ILE A 159 1.55 19.85 18.52
CA ILE A 159 2.55 19.26 17.64
C ILE A 159 3.54 18.43 18.46
N TYR A 160 3.75 17.21 18.00
CA TYR A 160 4.64 16.21 18.58
C TYR A 160 5.71 15.78 17.59
N ALA A 161 6.81 15.24 18.12
CA ALA A 161 7.86 14.57 17.36
C ALA A 161 8.36 13.33 18.13
N ALA A 162 9.11 12.45 17.45
CA ALA A 162 9.68 11.25 18.07
C ALA A 162 10.67 11.58 19.20
N SER A 163 11.39 12.70 19.08
CA SER A 163 12.31 13.21 20.11
C SER A 163 12.36 14.75 20.10
N ALA A 164 13.08 15.34 21.04
CA ALA A 164 13.34 16.77 21.09
C ALA A 164 14.48 17.23 20.15
N ASP A 165 15.13 16.31 19.45
CA ASP A 165 16.32 16.59 18.65
C ASP A 165 15.94 17.12 17.26
N GLN A 166 16.58 18.22 16.87
CA GLN A 166 16.41 18.84 15.56
C GLN A 166 17.50 18.41 14.57
N PRO A 167 17.20 18.37 13.26
CA PRO A 167 15.90 18.68 12.66
C PRO A 167 14.87 17.55 12.82
N PHE A 168 13.58 17.89 12.82
CA PHE A 168 12.51 16.89 12.83
C PHE A 168 12.20 16.46 11.39
N ASP A 169 12.35 15.18 11.10
CA ASP A 169 11.97 14.61 9.79
C ASP A 169 10.46 14.36 9.69
N GLU A 170 9.81 14.13 10.84
CA GLU A 170 8.37 13.93 10.96
C GLU A 170 7.80 14.77 12.10
N LEU A 171 6.55 15.19 11.92
CA LEU A 171 5.71 15.78 12.97
C LEU A 171 4.41 14.99 13.06
N PHE A 172 3.81 15.01 14.25
CA PHE A 172 2.48 14.47 14.48
C PHE A 172 1.61 15.56 15.08
N ALA A 173 0.46 15.83 14.49
CA ALA A 173 -0.47 16.83 14.99
C ALA A 173 -1.72 16.16 15.59
N SER A 174 -2.20 16.70 16.71
CA SER A 174 -3.49 16.34 17.30
C SER A 174 -4.39 17.57 17.39
N ASP A 175 -5.69 17.41 17.16
CA ASP A 175 -6.71 18.44 17.35
C ASP A 175 -7.24 18.55 18.80
N GLY A 176 -6.55 17.90 19.76
CA GLY A 176 -6.85 17.97 21.19
C GLY A 176 -7.31 16.65 21.81
N GLY A 177 -7.21 15.53 21.09
CA GLY A 177 -7.33 14.16 21.62
C GLY A 177 -6.08 13.31 21.38
N ASP A 178 -5.72 12.46 22.34
CA ASP A 178 -4.46 11.68 22.31
C ASP A 178 -4.44 10.51 21.29
N ALA A 179 -5.56 10.24 20.60
CA ALA A 179 -5.75 9.03 19.79
C ALA A 179 -5.70 9.24 18.27
N ASP A 180 -6.00 10.45 17.78
CA ASP A 180 -6.10 10.72 16.34
C ASP A 180 -4.91 11.59 15.91
N LEU A 181 -3.76 10.97 15.73
CA LEU A 181 -2.57 11.65 15.23
C LEU A 181 -2.63 11.76 13.71
N LEU A 182 -2.35 12.96 13.21
CA LEU A 182 -2.09 13.21 11.80
C LEU A 182 -0.59 13.32 11.57
N ARG A 183 -0.05 12.48 10.68
CA ARG A 183 1.37 12.46 10.33
C ARG A 183 1.69 13.56 9.33
N TYR A 184 2.84 14.19 9.52
CA TYR A 184 3.44 15.12 8.57
C TYR A 184 4.90 14.75 8.33
N ILE A 185 5.35 14.86 7.08
CA ILE A 185 6.74 14.57 6.70
C ILE A 185 7.38 15.86 6.18
N ARG A 186 8.62 16.10 6.60
CA ARG A 186 9.42 17.23 6.14
C ARG A 186 9.73 17.10 4.65
N LEU A 187 9.48 18.16 3.88
CA LEU A 187 9.97 18.28 2.51
C LEU A 187 11.44 18.72 2.51
N THR A 188 12.26 18.13 1.64
CA THR A 188 13.64 18.57 1.43
C THR A 188 13.69 19.63 0.32
N GLU A 189 14.67 20.54 0.35
CA GLU A 189 14.72 21.70 -0.55
C GLU A 189 14.76 21.34 -2.05
N GLU A 190 15.29 20.15 -2.38
CA GLU A 190 15.63 19.76 -3.75
C GLU A 190 15.19 18.31 -4.08
N GLY A 191 14.46 17.65 -3.18
CA GLY A 191 14.35 16.19 -3.20
C GLY A 191 13.09 15.61 -2.53
N PRO A 192 13.13 14.32 -2.19
CA PRO A 192 11.98 13.61 -1.65
C PRO A 192 11.65 14.07 -0.21
N PRO A 193 10.42 13.77 0.27
CA PRO A 193 10.11 13.78 1.68
C PRO A 193 11.20 13.06 2.51
N ALA A 194 11.60 13.63 3.64
CA ALA A 194 12.81 13.26 4.37
C ALA A 194 12.88 11.80 4.86
N THR A 195 11.72 11.14 5.00
CA THR A 195 11.63 9.75 5.45
C THR A 195 11.50 8.73 4.32
N LEU A 196 11.42 9.17 3.05
CA LEU A 196 11.41 8.24 1.92
C LEU A 196 12.84 7.82 1.57
N PRO A 197 13.11 6.51 1.41
CA PRO A 197 14.43 6.02 1.06
C PRO A 197 14.84 6.45 -0.36
N THR A 198 16.16 6.53 -0.58
CA THR A 198 16.77 6.70 -1.89
C THR A 198 17.88 5.66 -2.05
N PRO A 199 17.85 4.76 -3.06
CA PRO A 199 16.83 4.63 -4.10
C PRO A 199 15.47 4.19 -3.56
N GLN A 200 14.43 4.43 -4.36
CA GLN A 200 13.03 4.16 -4.05
C GLN A 200 12.54 2.93 -4.83
N SER A 201 11.98 1.94 -4.14
CA SER A 201 11.31 0.80 -4.77
C SER A 201 9.86 1.14 -5.10
N PHE A 202 9.41 0.77 -6.30
CA PHE A 202 8.00 0.84 -6.72
C PHE A 202 7.72 -0.13 -7.87
N ALA A 203 6.62 -0.89 -7.80
CA ALA A 203 6.25 -1.88 -8.82
C ALA A 203 7.40 -2.86 -9.16
N GLY A 204 8.19 -3.26 -8.15
CA GLY A 204 9.36 -4.13 -8.33
C GLY A 204 10.54 -3.52 -9.11
N GLN A 205 10.53 -2.20 -9.35
CA GLN A 205 11.62 -1.45 -9.97
C GLN A 205 12.27 -0.49 -8.96
N GLU A 206 13.57 -0.23 -9.13
CA GLU A 206 14.33 0.73 -8.32
C GLU A 206 14.48 2.05 -9.06
N PHE A 207 14.21 3.16 -8.37
CA PHE A 207 14.25 4.50 -8.92
C PHE A 207 15.17 5.43 -8.12
N ASP A 208 15.97 6.21 -8.82
CA ASP A 208 16.79 7.29 -8.23
C ASP A 208 16.11 8.65 -8.42
N VAL A 209 16.38 9.57 -7.50
CA VAL A 209 15.86 10.94 -7.58
C VAL A 209 16.49 11.65 -8.78
N ALA A 210 15.66 12.08 -9.72
CA ALA A 210 16.07 12.86 -10.89
C ALA A 210 15.93 14.38 -10.65
N GLY A 211 15.03 14.77 -9.75
CA GLY A 211 14.86 16.15 -9.30
C GLY A 211 13.55 16.36 -8.55
N GLY A 212 13.38 17.52 -7.92
CA GLY A 212 12.14 17.88 -7.24
C GLY A 212 11.90 19.38 -7.21
N GLY A 213 10.67 19.77 -6.87
CA GLY A 213 10.29 21.17 -6.64
C GLY A 213 8.80 21.43 -6.88
N ASP A 214 8.48 22.71 -7.09
CA ASP A 214 7.15 23.12 -7.54
C ASP A 214 6.92 22.55 -8.96
N GLY A 215 6.12 21.50 -9.05
CA GLY A 215 5.85 20.78 -10.30
C GLY A 215 4.36 20.72 -10.61
N SER A 216 4.05 20.27 -11.82
CA SER A 216 2.67 20.03 -12.25
C SER A 216 2.44 18.53 -12.43
N ALA A 217 1.36 18.02 -11.85
CA ALA A 217 0.84 16.68 -12.13
C ALA A 217 0.04 16.62 -13.44
N GLU A 218 -0.06 17.72 -14.19
CA GLU A 218 -0.81 17.77 -15.45
C GLU A 218 -0.27 16.77 -16.47
N GLY A 219 -1.16 15.92 -17.00
CA GLY A 219 -0.81 14.91 -17.99
C GLY A 219 -0.27 13.61 -17.40
N LEU A 220 -0.12 13.52 -16.08
CA LEU A 220 0.22 12.28 -15.39
C LEU A 220 -1.05 11.57 -14.89
N THR A 221 -0.98 10.24 -14.87
CA THR A 221 -2.02 9.37 -14.32
C THR A 221 -1.50 8.77 -13.03
N LYS A 222 -2.37 8.64 -12.02
CA LYS A 222 -2.02 7.93 -10.79
C LYS A 222 -1.86 6.44 -11.08
N VAL A 223 -0.76 5.86 -10.63
CA VAL A 223 -0.39 4.45 -10.85
C VAL A 223 -0.25 3.67 -9.54
N GLY A 224 -0.50 4.31 -8.40
CA GLY A 224 -0.44 3.69 -7.09
C GLY A 224 0.01 4.68 -6.01
N CYS A 225 0.63 4.14 -4.96
CA CYS A 225 1.19 4.89 -3.84
C CYS A 225 2.66 4.54 -3.61
N ILE A 226 3.47 5.55 -3.29
CA ILE A 226 4.83 5.40 -2.75
C ILE A 226 4.78 5.92 -1.32
N GLY A 227 4.77 4.97 -0.38
CA GLY A 227 4.51 5.26 1.02
C GLY A 227 3.15 5.93 1.17
N PRO A 228 3.05 7.09 1.83
CA PRO A 228 1.78 7.76 2.04
C PRO A 228 1.30 8.59 0.82
N PHE A 229 2.11 8.74 -0.22
CA PHE A 229 1.86 9.72 -1.29
C PHE A 229 1.49 9.07 -2.63
N PRO A 230 0.69 9.76 -3.48
CA PRO A 230 0.40 9.32 -4.83
C PRO A 230 1.65 9.19 -5.69
N ALA A 231 1.76 8.06 -6.38
CA ALA A 231 2.69 7.84 -7.46
C ALA A 231 1.99 8.10 -8.80
N LEU A 232 2.61 8.91 -9.65
CA LEU A 232 2.08 9.36 -10.93
C LEU A 232 3.05 8.99 -12.06
N ALA A 233 2.53 8.63 -13.23
CA ALA A 233 3.34 8.36 -14.41
C ALA A 233 2.61 8.76 -15.71
N GLU A 234 3.34 8.87 -16.82
CA GLU A 234 2.76 9.17 -18.14
C GLU A 234 1.97 7.99 -18.71
N GLN A 235 2.33 6.77 -18.32
CA GLN A 235 1.66 5.52 -18.68
C GLN A 235 1.03 4.89 -17.44
N GLY A 236 -0.06 4.14 -17.62
CA GLY A 236 -0.83 3.56 -16.51
C GLY A 236 -0.30 2.24 -15.95
N GLU A 237 0.67 1.60 -16.62
CA GLU A 237 1.14 0.25 -16.29
C GLU A 237 2.66 0.18 -16.34
N ALA A 238 3.25 -0.67 -15.50
CA ALA A 238 4.70 -0.93 -15.48
C ALA A 238 5.16 -1.72 -16.73
N PRO A 239 6.46 -1.71 -17.09
CA PRO A 239 7.56 -1.02 -16.41
C PRO A 239 7.54 0.49 -16.63
N PHE A 240 8.04 1.26 -15.68
CA PHE A 240 8.01 2.73 -15.71
C PHE A 240 9.41 3.27 -15.91
N ALA A 241 9.64 4.09 -16.94
CA ALA A 241 10.93 4.79 -17.10
C ALA A 241 11.07 5.94 -16.08
N THR A 242 9.94 6.55 -15.71
CA THR A 242 9.88 7.67 -14.78
C THR A 242 8.61 7.55 -13.96
N ILE A 243 8.72 7.87 -12.67
CA ILE A 243 7.58 8.06 -11.77
C ILE A 243 7.72 9.41 -11.09
N SER A 244 6.59 10.01 -10.74
CA SER A 244 6.50 11.28 -10.03
C SER A 244 5.72 11.09 -8.75
N LEU A 245 6.30 11.48 -7.62
CA LEU A 245 5.65 11.49 -6.32
C LEU A 245 4.98 12.85 -6.10
N GLN A 246 3.69 12.86 -5.78
CA GLN A 246 3.00 14.10 -5.40
C GLN A 246 2.93 14.24 -3.88
N ALA A 247 3.64 15.22 -3.33
CA ALA A 247 3.69 15.49 -1.88
C ALA A 247 3.22 16.92 -1.59
N GLY A 248 1.93 17.06 -1.28
CA GLY A 248 1.28 18.37 -1.20
C GLY A 248 1.25 19.06 -2.57
N ASP A 249 1.83 20.26 -2.66
CA ASP A 249 1.97 21.01 -3.92
C ASP A 249 3.28 20.71 -4.66
N GLN A 250 4.17 19.88 -4.08
CA GLN A 250 5.43 19.50 -4.72
C GLN A 250 5.28 18.21 -5.53
N VAL A 251 6.06 18.14 -6.61
CA VAL A 251 6.22 16.93 -7.41
C VAL A 251 7.71 16.57 -7.44
N VAL A 252 8.03 15.35 -7.03
CA VAL A 252 9.40 14.81 -7.03
C VAL A 252 9.49 13.76 -8.12
N GLN A 253 10.41 13.93 -9.05
CA GLN A 253 10.61 13.04 -10.19
C GLN A 253 11.70 12.02 -9.88
N TYR A 254 11.42 10.77 -10.19
CA TYR A 254 12.37 9.67 -10.10
C TYR A 254 12.53 8.99 -11.46
N GLU A 255 13.76 8.56 -11.76
CA GLU A 255 14.11 7.81 -12.96
C GLU A 255 14.50 6.37 -12.61
N ALA A 256 14.06 5.40 -13.42
CA ALA A 256 14.42 4.01 -13.21
C ALA A 256 15.95 3.84 -13.31
N THR A 257 16.51 3.14 -12.33
CA THR A 257 17.97 2.90 -12.25
C THR A 257 18.45 1.89 -13.29
N GLU A 258 17.58 0.95 -13.65
CA GLU A 258 17.80 0.02 -14.75
C GLU A 258 17.12 0.55 -16.00
N ALA A 259 17.79 0.37 -17.15
CA ALA A 259 17.20 0.71 -18.42
C ALA A 259 15.95 -0.15 -18.62
N VAL A 260 14.78 0.47 -18.54
CA VAL A 260 13.56 -0.12 -19.08
C VAL A 260 13.87 -0.39 -20.54
N ASP A 261 13.77 -1.65 -20.98
CA ASP A 261 13.85 -2.01 -22.40
C ASP A 261 12.58 -1.49 -23.06
N GLY A 262 12.50 -0.17 -23.17
CA GLY A 262 11.46 0.54 -23.85
C GLY A 262 11.64 0.11 -25.28
N GLY A 263 10.80 -0.83 -25.71
CA GLY A 263 10.77 -1.31 -27.06
C GLY A 263 10.77 -0.11 -27.99
N GLN A 264 11.96 0.30 -28.43
CA GLN A 264 12.09 1.10 -29.62
C GLN A 264 11.36 0.27 -30.65
N THR A 265 10.27 0.82 -31.16
CA THR A 265 9.77 0.39 -32.45
C THR A 265 10.97 0.53 -33.37
N GLU A 266 11.67 -0.58 -33.62
CA GLU A 266 12.66 -0.64 -34.68
C GLU A 266 11.93 -0.13 -35.91
N GLU A 267 12.35 1.03 -36.39
CA GLU A 267 11.94 1.55 -37.68
C GLU A 267 12.34 0.46 -38.68
N ALA A 268 11.34 -0.36 -39.06
CA ALA A 268 11.53 -1.53 -39.89
C ALA A 268 12.21 -1.07 -41.18
N THR A 269 13.52 -1.32 -41.28
CA THR A 269 14.24 -1.12 -42.52
C THR A 269 13.71 -2.17 -43.49
N GLU A 270 12.89 -1.70 -44.44
CA GLU A 270 12.30 -2.46 -45.54
C GLU A 270 13.29 -3.48 -46.12
N PRO A 271 13.07 -4.81 -45.96
CA PRO A 271 13.82 -5.79 -46.70
C PRO A 271 13.22 -5.95 -48.11
N ALA A 272 14.09 -5.91 -49.11
CA ALA A 272 13.78 -6.16 -50.51
C ALA A 272 13.02 -7.50 -50.72
N PRO A 273 12.14 -7.60 -51.75
CA PRO A 273 11.23 -8.71 -51.88
C PRO A 273 11.95 -9.99 -52.31
N THR A 274 11.81 -11.06 -51.55
CA THR A 274 12.06 -12.43 -52.03
C THR A 274 10.82 -13.28 -51.74
N ALA A 275 10.37 -13.96 -52.79
CA ALA A 275 9.12 -14.70 -52.84
C ALA A 275 9.15 -16.02 -52.06
N ALA A 276 8.02 -16.28 -51.39
CA ALA A 276 7.32 -17.54 -51.15
C ALA A 276 8.11 -18.78 -50.66
N GLU A 277 7.81 -19.20 -49.42
CA GLU A 277 7.38 -20.57 -49.14
C GLU A 277 6.51 -20.58 -47.86
N GLU A 278 5.28 -21.07 -47.97
CA GLU A 278 4.39 -21.33 -46.84
C GLU A 278 4.93 -22.50 -46.02
N THR A 279 5.25 -22.26 -44.75
CA THR A 279 5.13 -23.29 -43.72
C THR A 279 4.86 -22.62 -42.38
N GLN A 280 3.60 -22.67 -41.92
CA GLN A 280 3.20 -22.28 -40.58
C GLN A 280 3.86 -23.22 -39.54
N PRO A 281 4.54 -22.71 -38.51
CA PRO A 281 4.75 -23.46 -37.28
C PRO A 281 3.45 -23.46 -36.45
N ALA A 282 3.13 -24.61 -35.87
CA ALA A 282 2.08 -24.73 -34.88
C ALA A 282 2.43 -23.87 -33.65
N ILE A 283 1.53 -22.95 -33.29
CA ILE A 283 1.58 -22.23 -32.02
C ILE A 283 1.03 -23.18 -30.97
N GLN A 284 1.86 -23.59 -30.01
CA GLN A 284 1.38 -24.19 -28.77
C GLN A 284 1.26 -23.08 -27.74
N SER A 285 0.03 -22.70 -27.39
CA SER A 285 -0.26 -21.94 -26.17
C SER A 285 -0.74 -22.94 -25.12
N THR A 286 -0.14 -22.91 -23.94
CA THR A 286 -0.64 -23.63 -22.76
C THR A 286 -0.92 -22.62 -21.68
N ASP A 287 -2.11 -22.03 -21.73
CA ASP A 287 -2.60 -21.14 -20.70
C ASP A 287 -3.42 -21.96 -19.69
N THR A 288 -3.10 -21.79 -18.41
CA THR A 288 -3.85 -22.36 -17.28
C THR A 288 -4.38 -21.22 -16.43
N GLY A 289 -5.70 -21.17 -16.25
CA GLY A 289 -6.36 -20.27 -15.31
C GLY A 289 -6.88 -21.00 -14.07
N THR A 290 -7.04 -20.26 -12.97
CA THR A 290 -7.65 -20.75 -11.72
C THR A 290 -8.99 -20.06 -11.51
N ILE A 291 -10.04 -20.82 -11.16
CA ILE A 291 -11.33 -20.27 -10.73
C ILE A 291 -11.52 -20.62 -9.26
N THR A 292 -11.81 -19.61 -8.44
CA THR A 292 -12.13 -19.78 -7.01
C THR A 292 -13.64 -19.86 -6.82
N ILE A 293 -14.14 -20.94 -6.25
CA ILE A 293 -15.56 -21.10 -5.91
C ILE A 293 -15.72 -20.96 -4.40
N GLN A 294 -16.53 -19.99 -3.96
CA GLN A 294 -16.90 -19.83 -2.55
C GLN A 294 -18.13 -20.67 -2.22
N LYS A 295 -18.05 -21.55 -1.22
CA LYS A 295 -19.18 -22.33 -0.72
C LYS A 295 -19.80 -21.66 0.50
N ARG A 296 -21.12 -21.60 0.57
CA ARG A 296 -21.88 -21.29 1.80
C ARG A 296 -22.65 -22.51 2.26
N PHE A 297 -22.73 -22.72 3.58
CA PHE A 297 -23.58 -23.73 4.18
C PHE A 297 -24.82 -23.05 4.74
N CYS A 298 -26.00 -23.54 4.32
CA CYS A 298 -27.27 -23.12 4.89
C CYS A 298 -27.77 -24.24 5.79
N GLU A 299 -27.99 -23.93 7.06
CA GLU A 299 -28.68 -24.86 7.96
C GLU A 299 -30.18 -24.73 7.69
N VAL A 300 -30.81 -25.85 7.35
CA VAL A 300 -32.26 -25.93 7.22
C VAL A 300 -32.79 -26.37 8.57
N ASP A 301 -33.50 -25.49 9.27
CA ASP A 301 -34.23 -25.86 10.47
C ASP A 301 -35.37 -26.80 10.07
N GLU A 302 -35.38 -28.03 10.57
CA GLU A 302 -36.37 -29.06 10.21
C GLU A 302 -37.83 -28.65 10.54
N SER A 303 -38.01 -27.53 11.24
CA SER A 303 -39.31 -27.01 11.66
C SER A 303 -39.97 -26.02 10.69
N ASP A 304 -39.24 -25.39 9.75
CA ASP A 304 -39.77 -24.39 8.82
C ASP A 304 -39.18 -24.55 7.40
N ASN A 305 -39.89 -25.31 6.56
CA ASN A 305 -39.43 -25.72 5.23
C ASN A 305 -39.53 -24.61 4.14
N GLU A 306 -39.79 -23.36 4.52
CA GLU A 306 -40.05 -22.26 3.57
C GLU A 306 -39.04 -21.10 3.65
N ASN A 307 -38.12 -21.08 4.63
CA ASN A 307 -37.09 -20.04 4.75
C ASN A 307 -35.75 -20.63 5.20
N ALA A 308 -34.93 -21.10 4.25
CA ALA A 308 -33.53 -21.42 4.54
C ALA A 308 -32.78 -20.12 4.86
N ASN A 309 -32.34 -19.96 6.11
CA ASN A 309 -31.63 -18.76 6.55
C ASN A 309 -30.12 -19.05 6.51
N CYS A 310 -29.44 -18.58 5.46
CA CYS A 310 -28.02 -18.79 5.26
C CYS A 310 -27.20 -17.79 6.10
N THR A 311 -27.14 -17.98 7.43
CA THR A 311 -26.51 -17.04 8.38
C THR A 311 -25.14 -17.48 8.90
N GLY A 312 -24.58 -18.59 8.40
CA GLY A 312 -23.24 -19.04 8.79
C GLY A 312 -22.14 -18.12 8.23
N ARG A 313 -21.08 -17.86 9.03
CA ARG A 313 -19.83 -17.27 8.51
C ARG A 313 -19.32 -18.14 7.35
N ILE A 314 -18.70 -17.50 6.36
CA ILE A 314 -17.80 -18.18 5.42
C ILE A 314 -16.67 -18.73 6.28
N GLN A 315 -16.81 -19.96 6.79
CA GLN A 315 -15.67 -20.67 7.34
C GLN A 315 -14.88 -21.14 6.14
N GLU A 316 -13.59 -20.85 6.14
CA GLU A 316 -12.60 -21.49 5.28
C GLU A 316 -12.73 -23.00 5.46
N ALA A 317 -13.56 -23.63 4.63
CA ALA A 317 -13.42 -25.05 4.38
C ALA A 317 -12.05 -25.16 3.70
N GLU A 318 -11.09 -25.76 4.41
CA GLU A 318 -9.75 -26.08 3.90
C GLU A 318 -9.86 -26.42 2.42
N GLY A 319 -9.27 -25.55 1.60
CA GLY A 319 -9.49 -25.45 0.17
C GLY A 319 -9.38 -26.83 -0.47
N THR A 320 -10.51 -27.35 -0.96
CA THR A 320 -10.45 -28.47 -1.89
C THR A 320 -10.08 -27.88 -3.24
N THR A 321 -8.79 -27.84 -3.55
CA THR A 321 -8.31 -27.43 -4.87
C THR A 321 -8.86 -28.40 -5.92
N VAL A 322 -9.75 -27.90 -6.77
CA VAL A 322 -10.20 -28.65 -7.96
C VAL A 322 -9.28 -28.26 -9.10
N THR A 323 -8.38 -29.17 -9.47
CA THR A 323 -7.50 -28.99 -10.63
C THR A 323 -8.18 -29.55 -11.87
N PHE A 324 -8.28 -28.76 -12.94
CA PHE A 324 -8.74 -29.22 -14.24
C PHE A 324 -7.55 -29.31 -15.22
N GLU A 325 -7.48 -30.37 -16.03
CA GLU A 325 -6.64 -30.39 -17.24
C GLU A 325 -7.48 -29.91 -18.42
N VAL A 326 -7.14 -28.75 -18.97
CA VAL A 326 -7.68 -28.31 -20.27
C VAL A 326 -6.82 -28.92 -21.37
N ARG A 327 -7.44 -29.59 -22.36
CA ARG A 327 -6.74 -30.09 -23.55
C ARG A 327 -7.29 -29.41 -24.80
N GLU A 328 -6.38 -29.11 -25.73
CA GLU A 328 -6.67 -28.45 -27.01
C GLU A 328 -7.86 -29.07 -27.75
N GLY A 329 -8.79 -28.21 -28.17
CA GLY A 329 -9.83 -28.49 -29.15
C GLY A 329 -9.86 -27.38 -30.20
N THR A 330 -10.00 -27.75 -31.47
CA THR A 330 -10.10 -26.79 -32.57
C THR A 330 -11.55 -26.29 -32.68
N GLU A 331 -11.72 -24.97 -32.64
CA GLU A 331 -13.00 -24.27 -32.63
C GLU A 331 -13.81 -24.51 -33.93
N ILE A 332 -15.12 -24.73 -33.78
CA ILE A 332 -16.09 -24.53 -34.87
C ILE A 332 -17.19 -23.64 -34.29
N GLU A 333 -17.39 -22.48 -34.94
CA GLU A 333 -18.31 -21.42 -34.53
C GLU A 333 -19.74 -21.95 -34.27
N GLY A 334 -20.23 -21.81 -33.04
CA GLY A 334 -21.64 -22.00 -32.69
C GLY A 334 -22.00 -23.15 -31.74
N ASP A 335 -21.04 -23.97 -31.30
CA ASP A 335 -21.31 -25.02 -30.30
C ASP A 335 -20.78 -24.64 -28.91
N THR A 336 -21.60 -24.89 -27.87
CA THR A 336 -21.19 -24.83 -26.47
C THR A 336 -20.05 -25.83 -26.26
N VAL A 337 -18.82 -25.34 -26.03
CA VAL A 337 -17.64 -26.21 -25.95
C VAL A 337 -17.58 -27.00 -24.64
N GLN A 338 -18.30 -26.57 -23.59
CA GLN A 338 -18.38 -27.33 -22.35
C GLN A 338 -19.61 -26.94 -21.51
N ALA A 339 -20.42 -27.94 -21.14
CA ALA A 339 -21.34 -27.84 -20.03
C ALA A 339 -20.68 -28.49 -18.81
N ILE A 340 -20.48 -27.71 -17.74
CA ILE A 340 -19.93 -28.21 -16.48
C ILE A 340 -21.12 -28.54 -15.57
N GLU A 341 -21.48 -29.83 -15.48
CA GLU A 341 -22.40 -30.30 -14.45
C GLU A 341 -21.60 -30.63 -13.18
N VAL A 342 -21.84 -29.88 -12.12
CA VAL A 342 -21.27 -30.12 -10.80
C VAL A 342 -22.24 -30.99 -10.01
N GLU A 343 -21.91 -32.27 -9.82
CA GLU A 343 -22.66 -33.16 -8.93
C GLU A 343 -22.27 -32.87 -7.47
N ILE A 344 -23.15 -32.19 -6.73
CA ILE A 344 -22.98 -31.98 -5.29
C ILE A 344 -23.42 -33.26 -4.58
N GLY A 345 -22.46 -34.08 -4.15
CA GLY A 345 -22.75 -35.33 -3.45
C GLY A 345 -23.52 -35.09 -2.14
N GLU A 346 -24.73 -35.64 -2.03
CA GLU A 346 -25.47 -35.73 -0.77
C GLU A 346 -24.73 -36.65 0.21
N GLN A 347 -23.97 -36.07 1.15
CA GLN A 347 -23.76 -36.71 2.45
C GLN A 347 -24.64 -36.03 3.48
N GLY A 348 -25.90 -36.47 3.55
CA GLY A 348 -26.80 -36.22 4.67
C GLY A 348 -27.25 -34.78 4.86
N GLY A 349 -28.47 -34.49 4.40
CA GLY A 349 -29.19 -33.23 4.68
C GLY A 349 -29.04 -32.22 3.55
N GLY A 350 -30.15 -31.97 2.84
CA GLY A 350 -30.24 -31.16 1.63
C GLY A 350 -29.35 -29.92 1.60
N SER A 351 -28.35 -29.94 0.74
CA SER A 351 -27.61 -28.75 0.32
C SER A 351 -28.14 -28.34 -1.05
N GLN A 352 -28.70 -27.14 -1.13
CA GLN A 352 -28.95 -26.46 -2.40
C GLN A 352 -27.83 -25.43 -2.59
N GLY A 353 -27.12 -25.51 -3.71
CA GLY A 353 -26.22 -24.45 -4.13
C GLY A 353 -26.98 -23.50 -5.05
N GLU A 354 -26.85 -22.19 -4.82
CA GLU A 354 -27.33 -21.16 -5.74
C GLU A 354 -26.12 -20.49 -6.38
N SER A 355 -26.15 -20.30 -7.69
CA SER A 355 -25.10 -19.55 -8.40
C SER A 355 -25.27 -18.08 -8.06
N THR A 356 -24.29 -17.47 -7.38
CA THR A 356 -24.35 -16.07 -6.96
C THR A 356 -23.51 -15.13 -7.83
N GLY A 357 -22.99 -15.60 -8.96
CA GLY A 357 -22.17 -14.81 -9.89
C GLY A 357 -22.90 -14.49 -11.19
N GLU A 358 -22.57 -13.34 -11.80
CA GLU A 358 -23.01 -13.02 -13.17
C GLU A 358 -22.38 -14.02 -14.16
N GLU A 359 -23.18 -14.53 -15.10
CA GLU A 359 -22.63 -15.36 -16.19
C GLU A 359 -21.64 -14.52 -17.00
N LEU A 360 -20.40 -15.01 -17.09
CA LEU A 360 -19.39 -14.38 -17.93
C LEU A 360 -19.87 -14.37 -19.39
N PRO A 361 -19.76 -13.24 -20.11
CA PRO A 361 -20.19 -13.15 -21.50
C PRO A 361 -19.43 -14.14 -22.40
N LEU A 362 -19.99 -14.49 -23.55
CA LEU A 362 -19.25 -15.29 -24.52
C LEU A 362 -18.11 -14.45 -25.10
N GLY A 363 -16.86 -14.85 -24.86
CA GLY A 363 -15.68 -14.12 -25.30
C GLY A 363 -14.39 -14.88 -25.10
N THR A 364 -13.32 -14.39 -25.72
CA THR A 364 -11.96 -14.84 -25.49
C THR A 364 -11.42 -14.10 -24.26
N TYR A 365 -11.00 -14.85 -23.25
CA TYR A 365 -10.39 -14.32 -22.03
C TYR A 365 -8.89 -14.51 -22.14
N SER A 366 -8.14 -13.43 -21.91
CA SER A 366 -6.68 -13.40 -21.87
C SER A 366 -6.15 -13.75 -20.50
#